data_AF-A0A6G6K9N4-F1
#
_entry.id   AF-A0A6G6K9N4-F1
#
_cell.length_a   1.000
_cell.length_b   1.000
_cell.length_c   1.000
_cell.angle_alpha   90.00
_cell.angle_beta   90.00
_cell.angle_gamma   90.00
#
_symmetry.space_group_name_H-M   'P 1'
#
loop_
_entity.id
_entity.type
_entity.pdbx_description
1 polymer ?
#
loop_
_entity_poly.entity_id
_entity_poly.type
_entity_poly.pdbx_seq_one_letter_code
_entity_poly.pdbx_strand_id
1 'polypeptide(L)'
;MLQHPLAHRVHWSHAFLHVSHLLLPGSDRDRSLASYPVWRGEAFDADSFSTGKAACRCPRGEKSTAAASKPAPATPAAPEKVKIYWTDELMHKEVKYYNPEYAGDGQFQIENGEPVAVVLANTKVTNLKALEGKKLMALDLSGTAVSDLSPLKGMPLVELYLERTKVVDLYPLKGMPIKKLYLSGTPVRDIAPLQGMPLTDLNAIDTQIVDISPLAKSPIAMLWLTNCPVESIAPLHSIPLVSVTLKGTKVRDLTPLSGTQLQRLHIAETPVEDLSPLKDIPLTRLVFTPANIKQGLDVAKALPLAQIGTRFEEDGNDLLPPAQFWAGQGK
;
A
#
# COMPACT_ATOMS: atom_id res chain seq x y z
N MET A 1 -19.93 -13.03 41.69
CA MET A 1 -18.71 -13.67 41.16
C MET A 1 -18.48 -13.11 39.77
N LEU A 2 -17.41 -12.35 39.60
CA LEU A 2 -17.01 -11.72 38.35
C LEU A 2 -16.50 -12.78 37.35
N GLN A 3 -16.91 -12.70 36.09
CA GLN A 3 -16.24 -13.39 34.99
C GLN A 3 -15.64 -12.34 34.04
N HIS A 4 -14.33 -12.47 33.83
CA HIS A 4 -13.50 -11.65 32.95
C HIS A 4 -13.80 -11.91 31.46
N PRO A 5 -13.61 -10.92 30.57
CA PRO A 5 -13.62 -11.15 29.13
C PRO A 5 -12.30 -11.74 28.64
N LEU A 6 -12.40 -12.72 27.73
CA LEU A 6 -11.29 -13.38 27.05
C LEU A 6 -10.56 -12.39 26.14
N ALA A 7 -9.29 -12.14 26.43
CA ALA A 7 -8.37 -11.45 25.54
C ALA A 7 -8.10 -12.33 24.31
N HIS A 8 -8.51 -11.88 23.13
CA HIS A 8 -8.15 -12.50 21.87
C HIS A 8 -6.64 -12.37 21.65
N ARG A 9 -5.93 -13.50 21.76
CA ARG A 9 -4.57 -13.63 21.23
C ARG A 9 -4.66 -13.57 19.71
N VAL A 10 -4.26 -12.45 19.13
CA VAL A 10 -4.02 -12.33 17.69
C VAL A 10 -2.80 -13.19 17.37
N HIS A 11 -3.06 -14.34 16.75
CA HIS A 11 -2.02 -15.22 16.24
C HIS A 11 -1.44 -14.60 14.95
N TRP A 12 -0.15 -14.31 15.02
CA TRP A 12 0.72 -13.86 13.93
C TRP A 12 0.79 -14.94 12.85
N SER A 13 0.42 -14.64 11.60
CA SER A 13 0.86 -15.46 10.46
C SER A 13 0.83 -14.82 9.06
N HIS A 14 0.24 -13.64 8.80
CA HIS A 14 0.19 -13.14 7.40
C HIS A 14 0.70 -11.70 7.16
N ALA A 15 0.73 -10.80 8.16
CA ALA A 15 1.11 -9.40 7.92
C ALA A 15 2.63 -9.16 7.81
N PHE A 16 3.49 -9.97 8.44
CA PHE A 16 4.91 -9.62 8.61
C PHE A 16 5.94 -10.55 7.94
N LEU A 17 5.52 -11.61 7.25
CA LEU A 17 6.46 -12.50 6.53
C LEU A 17 7.12 -11.85 5.30
N HIS A 18 6.58 -10.72 4.80
CA HIS A 18 7.06 -10.12 3.55
C HIS A 18 8.18 -9.07 3.71
N VAL A 19 8.41 -8.52 4.92
CA VAL A 19 9.48 -7.53 5.12
C VAL A 19 10.86 -8.19 5.01
N SER A 20 10.99 -9.46 5.40
CA SER A 20 12.25 -10.22 5.27
C SER A 20 12.66 -10.57 3.83
N HIS A 21 11.84 -10.30 2.81
CA HIS A 21 12.19 -10.56 1.40
C HIS A 21 12.51 -9.31 0.59
N LEU A 22 12.41 -8.10 1.18
CA LEU A 22 12.63 -6.84 0.45
C LEU A 22 14.05 -6.30 0.55
N LEU A 23 14.96 -6.95 1.28
CA LEU A 23 16.33 -6.47 1.50
C LEU A 23 17.37 -7.61 1.51
N LEU A 24 17.66 -8.23 0.36
CA LEU A 24 18.95 -8.91 0.15
C LEU A 24 19.45 -8.69 -1.30
N PRO A 25 20.71 -8.24 -1.50
CA PRO A 25 21.39 -8.37 -2.77
C PRO A 25 21.88 -9.82 -2.94
N GLY A 26 21.75 -10.34 -4.17
CA GLY A 26 21.95 -11.76 -4.46
C GLY A 26 23.36 -12.30 -4.16
N SER A 27 23.41 -13.60 -3.90
CA SER A 27 24.62 -14.39 -4.09
C SER A 27 24.28 -15.83 -4.46
N ASP A 28 24.96 -16.27 -5.51
CA ASP A 28 25.31 -17.63 -5.89
C ASP A 28 24.32 -18.52 -6.66
N ARG A 29 24.67 -18.66 -7.95
CA ARG A 29 24.97 -19.90 -8.67
C ARG A 29 23.85 -20.94 -8.70
N ASP A 30 23.22 -21.03 -9.86
CA ASP A 30 23.35 -22.29 -10.59
C ASP A 30 23.34 -22.12 -12.12
N ARG A 31 24.20 -22.89 -12.77
CA ARG A 31 24.35 -23.00 -14.23
C ARG A 31 23.40 -24.07 -14.73
N SER A 32 22.54 -23.76 -15.70
CA SER A 32 22.29 -24.68 -16.81
C SER A 32 21.76 -23.95 -18.05
N LEU A 33 22.35 -24.30 -19.18
CA LEU A 33 22.24 -23.73 -20.51
C LEU A 33 20.90 -24.06 -21.19
N ALA A 34 20.32 -23.10 -21.92
CA ALA A 34 19.69 -23.32 -23.23
C ALA A 34 19.37 -21.99 -23.94
N SER A 35 20.24 -21.65 -24.90
CA SER A 35 19.99 -21.15 -26.27
C SER A 35 18.82 -20.23 -26.58
N TYR A 36 19.10 -19.03 -27.13
CA TYR A 36 18.44 -18.41 -28.31
C TYR A 36 19.31 -17.25 -28.89
N PRO A 37 19.11 -16.82 -30.15
CA PRO A 37 20.21 -16.43 -31.04
C PRO A 37 20.51 -14.92 -31.14
N VAL A 38 21.70 -14.69 -31.68
CA VAL A 38 22.38 -13.43 -32.02
C VAL A 38 21.69 -12.67 -33.15
N TRP A 39 21.56 -11.35 -33.02
CA TRP A 39 21.42 -10.41 -34.14
C TRP A 39 22.55 -9.36 -34.07
N ARG A 40 23.22 -9.16 -35.22
CA ARG A 40 24.29 -8.17 -35.48
C ARG A 40 23.70 -6.92 -36.12
N GLY A 41 24.40 -5.80 -35.95
CA GLY A 41 24.34 -4.58 -36.77
C GLY A 41 25.17 -3.50 -36.09
N GLU A 42 26.49 -3.47 -36.32
CA GLU A 42 27.20 -2.70 -37.36
C GLU A 42 27.28 -1.19 -37.07
N ALA A 43 28.52 -0.71 -37.21
CA ALA A 43 29.05 0.59 -36.85
C ALA A 43 28.86 1.63 -37.96
N PHE A 44 28.98 2.91 -37.60
CA PHE A 44 29.35 3.99 -38.52
C PHE A 44 30.28 4.98 -37.81
N ASP A 45 31.47 5.14 -38.37
CA ASP A 45 32.42 6.24 -38.12
C ASP A 45 32.23 7.32 -39.19
N ALA A 46 32.55 8.58 -38.83
CA ALA A 46 33.16 9.57 -39.73
C ALA A 46 33.71 10.77 -38.93
N ASP A 47 35.05 10.87 -38.86
CA ASP A 47 35.92 11.99 -39.28
C ASP A 47 35.31 13.40 -39.43
N SER A 48 35.98 14.54 -39.21
CA SER A 48 37.34 14.96 -38.86
C SER A 48 37.33 16.50 -38.86
N PHE A 49 38.32 17.19 -38.25
CA PHE A 49 39.07 18.30 -38.88
C PHE A 49 40.11 18.92 -37.91
N SER A 50 41.37 18.90 -38.36
CA SER A 50 42.58 19.47 -37.76
C SER A 50 42.74 20.97 -38.03
N THR A 51 43.44 21.75 -37.19
CA THR A 51 44.84 22.24 -37.34
C THR A 51 44.95 23.51 -36.44
N GLY A 52 46.06 24.04 -35.93
CA GLY A 52 47.49 23.89 -36.20
C GLY A 52 48.34 24.75 -35.24
N LYS A 53 49.61 24.34 -35.15
CA LYS A 53 50.83 24.83 -34.46
C LYS A 53 51.01 26.36 -34.25
N ALA A 54 51.72 26.75 -33.17
CA ALA A 54 53.17 27.07 -33.21
C ALA A 54 53.70 27.70 -31.90
N ALA A 55 54.98 27.46 -31.63
CA ALA A 55 55.75 27.78 -30.42
C ALA A 55 56.36 29.19 -30.39
N CYS A 56 56.74 29.69 -29.21
CA CYS A 56 58.13 30.11 -28.90
C CYS A 56 58.34 30.73 -27.50
N ARG A 57 59.41 30.25 -26.85
CA ARG A 57 60.42 30.91 -25.98
C ARG A 57 60.05 31.60 -24.66
N CYS A 58 60.72 31.10 -23.61
CA CYS A 58 61.01 31.79 -22.34
C CYS A 58 62.08 32.88 -22.47
N PRO A 59 62.18 33.75 -21.45
CA PRO A 59 63.44 33.86 -20.72
C PRO A 59 63.30 33.79 -19.19
N ARG A 60 64.46 33.56 -18.55
CA ARG A 60 64.73 33.33 -17.12
C ARG A 60 64.75 34.62 -16.28
N GLY A 61 64.47 34.45 -14.99
CA GLY A 61 64.71 35.38 -13.87
C GLY A 61 63.41 35.56 -13.06
N GLU A 62 63.31 35.39 -11.75
CA GLU A 62 64.28 35.51 -10.65
C GLU A 62 63.84 34.63 -9.47
N LYS A 63 64.79 34.29 -8.60
CA LYS A 63 64.54 33.59 -7.33
C LYS A 63 63.84 34.55 -6.35
N SER A 64 62.64 34.19 -5.90
CA SER A 64 62.01 34.81 -4.73
C SER A 64 61.85 33.77 -3.63
N THR A 65 62.36 34.11 -2.46
CA THR A 65 62.46 33.31 -1.25
C THR A 65 61.09 33.02 -0.65
N ALA A 66 60.74 31.74 -0.52
CA ALA A 66 59.55 31.30 0.20
C ALA A 66 59.71 31.56 1.72
N ALA A 67 58.94 32.51 2.24
CA ALA A 67 58.72 32.65 3.67
C ALA A 67 57.74 31.56 4.14
N ALA A 68 58.15 30.78 5.14
CA ALA A 68 57.33 29.74 5.75
C ALA A 68 56.10 30.36 6.45
N SER A 69 54.90 30.06 5.95
CA SER A 69 53.65 30.35 6.64
C SER A 69 53.38 29.27 7.70
N LYS A 70 53.09 29.70 8.93
CA LYS A 70 52.64 28.83 10.03
C LYS A 70 51.35 28.07 9.62
N PRO A 71 51.17 26.80 10.02
CA PRO A 71 49.91 26.11 9.81
C PRO A 71 48.79 26.81 10.59
N ALA A 72 47.67 27.07 9.91
CA ALA A 72 46.45 27.56 10.52
C ALA A 72 45.93 26.54 11.57
N PRO A 73 45.35 26.99 12.69
CA PRO A 73 44.79 26.08 13.67
C PRO A 73 43.66 25.26 13.02
N ALA A 74 43.69 23.95 13.20
CA ALA A 74 42.66 23.05 12.72
C ALA A 74 41.30 23.48 13.28
N THR A 75 40.36 23.79 12.40
CA THR A 75 38.95 23.98 12.74
C THR A 75 38.47 22.75 13.50
N PRO A 76 37.76 22.90 14.64
CA PRO A 76 37.20 21.75 15.34
C PRO A 76 36.29 20.97 14.38
N ALA A 77 36.50 19.66 14.27
CA ALA A 77 35.58 18.78 13.55
C ALA A 77 34.16 19.01 14.08
N ALA A 78 33.20 19.23 13.18
CA ALA A 78 31.79 19.30 13.55
C ALA A 78 31.44 18.04 14.37
N PRO A 79 30.68 18.16 15.48
CA PRO A 79 30.38 17.02 16.32
C PRO A 79 29.76 15.91 15.47
N GLU A 80 30.40 14.74 15.46
CA GLU A 80 29.88 13.57 14.75
C GLU A 80 28.48 13.28 15.28
N LYS A 81 27.49 13.22 14.39
CA LYS A 81 26.11 12.91 14.76
C LYS A 81 26.10 11.55 15.45
N VAL A 82 25.80 11.54 16.75
CA VAL A 82 25.69 10.30 17.53
C VAL A 82 24.59 9.44 16.90
N LYS A 83 24.99 8.32 16.29
CA LYS A 83 24.05 7.37 15.73
C LYS A 83 23.39 6.61 16.89
N ILE A 84 22.10 6.85 17.09
CA ILE A 84 21.31 6.13 18.10
C ILE A 84 21.01 4.74 17.55
N TYR A 85 21.34 3.70 18.31
CA TYR A 85 20.92 2.34 18.03
C TYR A 85 19.69 2.04 18.90
N TRP A 86 18.53 1.94 18.26
CA TRP A 86 17.28 1.64 18.92
C TRP A 86 17.26 0.21 19.45
N THR A 87 16.58 0.04 20.58
CA THR A 87 16.22 -1.24 21.20
C THR A 87 14.73 -1.20 21.54
N ASP A 88 14.11 -2.35 21.79
CA ASP A 88 12.72 -2.40 22.27
C ASP A 88 12.49 -1.54 23.51
N GLU A 89 13.42 -1.59 24.47
CA GLU A 89 13.32 -0.78 25.69
C GLU A 89 13.35 0.73 25.39
N LEU A 90 14.24 1.18 24.50
CA LEU A 90 14.30 2.58 24.07
C LEU A 90 13.04 2.99 23.30
N MET A 91 12.53 2.12 22.43
CA MET A 91 11.28 2.37 21.70
C MET A 91 10.09 2.50 22.65
N HIS A 92 9.94 1.60 23.62
CA HIS A 92 8.89 1.73 24.63
C HIS A 92 9.01 3.02 25.43
N LYS A 93 10.23 3.41 25.85
CA LYS A 93 10.46 4.68 26.56
C LYS A 93 10.07 5.89 25.71
N GLU A 94 10.46 5.92 24.45
CA GLU A 94 10.15 7.02 23.53
C GLU A 94 8.64 7.11 23.26
N VAL A 95 7.98 5.99 22.97
CA VAL A 95 6.52 5.95 22.75
C VAL A 95 5.78 6.40 24.01
N LYS A 96 6.20 5.92 25.19
CA LYS A 96 5.60 6.30 26.49
C LYS A 96 5.83 7.76 26.84
N TYR A 97 6.98 8.33 26.45
CA TYR A 97 7.27 9.75 26.67
C TYR A 97 6.24 10.66 25.99
N TYR A 98 5.83 10.33 24.76
CA TYR A 98 4.79 11.08 24.04
C TYR A 98 3.35 10.60 24.32
N ASN A 99 3.19 9.43 24.93
CA ASN A 99 1.91 8.81 25.23
C ASN A 99 1.92 8.27 26.68
N PRO A 100 1.70 9.10 27.71
CA PRO A 100 1.84 8.68 29.11
C PRO A 100 0.97 7.48 29.54
N GLU A 101 -0.19 7.28 28.87
CA GLU A 101 -1.11 6.17 29.11
C GLU A 101 -0.72 4.88 28.38
N TYR A 102 0.32 4.90 27.53
CA TYR A 102 0.82 3.72 26.85
C TYR A 102 1.41 2.72 27.85
N ALA A 103 0.93 1.48 27.78
CA ALA A 103 1.24 0.42 28.74
C ALA A 103 2.55 -0.32 28.45
N GLY A 104 3.20 -0.05 27.31
CA GLY A 104 4.39 -0.82 26.87
C GLY A 104 4.04 -2.12 26.16
N ASP A 105 2.86 -2.18 25.55
CA ASP A 105 2.25 -3.36 24.90
C ASP A 105 2.38 -3.34 23.36
N GLY A 106 3.20 -2.43 22.84
CA GLY A 106 3.55 -2.37 21.42
C GLY A 106 4.66 -3.35 21.07
N GLN A 107 4.89 -3.55 19.77
CA GLN A 107 5.91 -4.46 19.26
C GLN A 107 6.75 -3.77 18.20
N PHE A 108 8.05 -4.05 18.21
CA PHE A 108 9.01 -3.41 17.34
C PHE A 108 9.88 -4.46 16.66
N GLN A 109 10.06 -4.32 15.35
CA GLN A 109 11.10 -5.03 14.62
C GLN A 109 12.23 -4.04 14.36
N ILE A 110 13.41 -4.36 14.87
CA ILE A 110 14.59 -3.50 14.80
C ILE A 110 15.69 -4.24 14.05
N GLU A 111 16.20 -3.61 12.99
CA GLU A 111 17.28 -4.14 12.16
C GLU A 111 18.44 -3.16 12.16
N ASN A 112 19.64 -3.64 12.51
CA ASN A 112 20.85 -2.80 12.60
C ASN A 112 20.68 -1.55 13.50
N GLY A 113 19.84 -1.66 14.54
CA GLY A 113 19.52 -0.57 15.47
C GLY A 113 18.54 0.46 14.93
N GLU A 114 17.85 0.19 13.83
CA GLU A 114 16.78 1.03 13.30
C GLU A 114 15.45 0.28 13.33
N PRO A 115 14.37 0.86 13.86
CA PRO A 115 13.05 0.25 13.75
C PRO A 115 12.64 0.26 12.28
N VAL A 116 12.26 -0.91 11.77
CA VAL A 116 11.78 -1.10 10.39
C VAL A 116 10.28 -1.39 10.36
N ALA A 117 9.74 -1.98 11.43
CA ALA A 117 8.33 -2.26 11.59
C ALA A 117 7.87 -2.00 13.02
N VAL A 118 6.68 -1.41 13.16
CA VAL A 118 6.11 -1.03 14.47
C VAL A 118 4.64 -1.41 14.50
N VAL A 119 4.24 -2.10 15.57
CA VAL A 119 2.84 -2.45 15.85
C VAL A 119 2.44 -1.81 17.17
N LEU A 120 1.51 -0.86 17.09
CA LEU A 120 0.89 -0.18 18.24
C LEU A 120 -0.62 -0.42 18.26
N ALA A 121 -1.09 -1.46 17.57
CA ALA A 121 -2.50 -1.79 17.46
C ALA A 121 -3.14 -2.01 18.84
N ASN A 122 -4.34 -1.46 19.03
CA ASN A 122 -5.14 -1.53 20.25
C ASN A 122 -4.45 -0.98 21.51
N THR A 123 -3.43 -0.14 21.35
CA THR A 123 -2.73 0.51 22.46
C THR A 123 -3.30 1.92 22.73
N LYS A 124 -2.90 2.53 23.84
CA LYS A 124 -3.28 3.91 24.23
C LYS A 124 -2.41 5.00 23.56
N VAL A 125 -1.99 4.76 22.31
CA VAL A 125 -1.23 5.75 21.53
C VAL A 125 -2.19 6.74 20.86
N THR A 126 -1.83 8.01 20.91
CA THR A 126 -2.53 9.14 20.26
C THR A 126 -1.58 10.05 19.50
N ASN A 127 -0.31 10.09 19.89
CA ASN A 127 0.72 10.96 19.33
C ASN A 127 1.84 10.13 18.70
N LEU A 128 2.09 10.36 17.41
CA LEU A 128 3.08 9.65 16.61
C LEU A 128 4.48 10.30 16.61
N LYS A 129 4.72 11.34 17.41
CA LYS A 129 6.02 12.04 17.41
C LYS A 129 7.20 11.14 17.76
N ALA A 130 6.98 10.11 18.57
CA ALA A 130 7.97 9.05 18.84
C ALA A 130 8.48 8.37 17.55
N LEU A 131 7.66 8.37 16.49
CA LEU A 131 7.95 7.74 15.21
C LEU A 131 8.64 8.68 14.22
N GLU A 132 8.62 9.99 14.45
CA GLU A 132 9.11 11.01 13.52
C GLU A 132 10.57 10.76 13.10
N GLY A 133 10.84 10.86 11.81
CA GLY A 133 12.18 10.69 11.23
C GLY A 133 12.71 9.24 11.20
N LYS A 134 11.96 8.25 11.72
CA LYS A 134 12.32 6.84 11.59
C LYS A 134 12.04 6.32 10.17
N LYS A 135 12.75 5.29 9.76
CA LYS A 135 12.67 4.69 8.42
C LYS A 135 11.77 3.46 8.40
N LEU A 136 10.56 3.62 8.91
CA LEU A 136 9.58 2.54 9.00
C LEU A 136 9.12 2.11 7.60
N MET A 137 9.08 0.80 7.36
CA MET A 137 8.50 0.18 6.16
C MET A 137 7.09 -0.36 6.41
N ALA A 138 6.79 -0.77 7.64
CA ALA A 138 5.44 -1.20 8.03
C ALA A 138 5.03 -0.60 9.37
N LEU A 139 3.79 -0.11 9.44
CA LEU A 139 3.24 0.49 10.65
C LEU A 139 1.78 0.07 10.84
N ASP A 140 1.47 -0.45 12.01
CA ASP A 140 0.12 -0.78 12.43
C ASP A 140 -0.30 0.07 13.64
N LEU A 141 -1.33 0.89 13.42
CA LEU A 141 -1.96 1.78 14.40
C LEU A 141 -3.43 1.41 14.63
N SER A 142 -3.88 0.25 14.19
CA SER A 142 -5.30 -0.13 14.20
C SER A 142 -5.87 -0.13 15.63
N GLY A 143 -7.07 0.43 15.82
CA GLY A 143 -7.71 0.53 17.14
C GLY A 143 -7.10 1.56 18.10
N THR A 144 -6.18 2.41 17.64
CA THR A 144 -5.66 3.54 18.43
C THR A 144 -6.52 4.80 18.26
N ALA A 145 -6.28 5.82 19.09
CA ALA A 145 -6.99 7.11 18.99
C ALA A 145 -6.20 8.17 18.18
N VAL A 146 -5.24 7.72 17.35
CA VAL A 146 -4.46 8.58 16.46
C VAL A 146 -5.36 9.29 15.45
N SER A 147 -5.07 10.56 15.18
CA SER A 147 -5.76 11.39 14.20
C SER A 147 -4.83 12.19 13.29
N ASP A 148 -3.63 12.54 13.79
CA ASP A 148 -2.61 13.27 13.03
C ASP A 148 -1.54 12.31 12.49
N LEU A 149 -1.40 12.28 11.15
CA LEU A 149 -0.39 11.51 10.44
C LEU A 149 0.83 12.34 10.05
N SER A 150 0.89 13.63 10.41
CA SER A 150 2.01 14.52 10.05
C SER A 150 3.40 13.96 10.41
N PRO A 151 3.61 13.23 11.52
CA PRO A 151 4.92 12.65 11.84
C PRO A 151 5.37 11.54 10.89
N LEU A 152 4.47 10.99 10.06
CA LEU A 152 4.78 9.92 9.10
C LEU A 152 5.25 10.44 7.73
N LYS A 153 5.19 11.76 7.51
CA LYS A 153 5.42 12.37 6.20
C LYS A 153 6.79 12.00 5.64
N GLY A 154 6.81 11.47 4.42
CA GLY A 154 8.03 11.14 3.69
C GLY A 154 8.73 9.87 4.15
N MET A 155 8.13 9.08 5.05
CA MET A 155 8.66 7.77 5.43
C MET A 155 8.58 6.77 4.27
N PRO A 156 9.45 5.74 4.24
CA PRO A 156 9.43 4.70 3.22
C PRO A 156 8.36 3.63 3.50
N LEU A 157 7.21 4.01 4.08
CA LEU A 157 6.14 3.08 4.44
C LEU A 157 5.57 2.40 3.19
N VAL A 158 5.54 1.08 3.22
CA VAL A 158 4.98 0.19 2.20
C VAL A 158 3.63 -0.36 2.66
N GLU A 159 3.50 -0.63 3.96
CA GLU A 159 2.28 -1.14 4.58
C GLU A 159 1.85 -0.24 5.74
N LEU A 160 0.59 0.21 5.72
CA LEU A 160 0.04 1.08 6.74
C LEU A 160 -1.38 0.64 7.12
N TYR A 161 -1.56 0.32 8.40
CA TYR A 161 -2.83 -0.10 8.97
C TYR A 161 -3.33 0.98 9.94
N LEU A 162 -4.50 1.54 9.66
CA LEU A 162 -5.13 2.67 10.36
C LEU A 162 -6.57 2.33 10.76
N GLU A 163 -6.93 1.05 10.82
CA GLU A 163 -8.32 0.64 10.99
C GLU A 163 -8.83 1.11 12.35
N ARG A 164 -10.06 1.61 12.41
CA ARG A 164 -10.70 2.11 13.65
C ARG A 164 -9.89 3.20 14.37
N THR A 165 -9.12 4.00 13.62
CA THR A 165 -8.47 5.22 14.11
C THR A 165 -9.37 6.46 13.89
N LYS A 166 -8.92 7.62 14.36
CA LYS A 166 -9.62 8.92 14.21
C LYS A 166 -9.07 9.75 13.05
N VAL A 167 -8.33 9.13 12.13
CA VAL A 167 -7.71 9.81 10.98
C VAL A 167 -8.79 10.30 10.02
N VAL A 168 -8.71 11.58 9.65
CA VAL A 168 -9.57 12.21 8.64
C VAL A 168 -8.76 12.63 7.42
N ASP A 169 -7.55 13.15 7.65
CA ASP A 169 -6.68 13.71 6.60
C ASP A 169 -5.58 12.73 6.19
N LEU A 170 -5.53 12.40 4.90
CA LEU A 170 -4.51 11.55 4.30
C LEU A 170 -3.39 12.35 3.59
N TYR A 171 -3.43 13.68 3.57
CA TYR A 171 -2.43 14.49 2.88
C TYR A 171 -0.98 14.24 3.33
N PRO A 172 -0.69 13.93 4.62
CA PRO A 172 0.66 13.52 5.02
C PRO A 172 1.21 12.31 4.27
N LEU A 173 0.33 11.46 3.70
CA LEU A 173 0.70 10.25 2.95
C LEU A 173 1.00 10.49 1.47
N LYS A 174 0.73 11.68 0.95
CA LYS A 174 0.79 11.98 -0.48
C LYS A 174 2.17 11.67 -1.07
N GLY A 175 2.18 10.84 -2.12
CA GLY A 175 3.39 10.45 -2.85
C GLY A 175 4.29 9.44 -2.14
N MET A 176 3.86 8.88 -1.01
CA MET A 176 4.59 7.81 -0.32
C MET A 176 4.48 6.47 -1.07
N PRO A 177 5.44 5.55 -0.91
CA PRO A 177 5.49 4.28 -1.65
C PRO A 177 4.55 3.20 -1.07
N ILE A 178 3.42 3.60 -0.49
CA ILE A 178 2.47 2.69 0.17
C ILE A 178 1.82 1.81 -0.89
N LYS A 179 1.88 0.50 -0.68
CA LYS A 179 1.24 -0.53 -1.50
C LYS A 179 -0.04 -1.06 -0.86
N LYS A 180 -0.03 -1.17 0.48
CA LYS A 180 -1.15 -1.69 1.27
C LYS A 180 -1.62 -0.64 2.25
N LEU A 181 -2.87 -0.19 2.11
CA LEU A 181 -3.47 0.81 2.98
C LEU A 181 -4.81 0.32 3.52
N TYR A 182 -4.92 0.24 4.84
CA TYR A 182 -6.11 -0.24 5.53
C TYR A 182 -6.71 0.89 6.39
N LEU A 183 -7.92 1.31 6.05
CA LEU A 183 -8.64 2.48 6.58
C LEU A 183 -9.99 2.10 7.18
N SER A 184 -10.26 0.80 7.39
CA SER A 184 -11.59 0.33 7.81
C SER A 184 -12.09 1.05 9.06
N GLY A 185 -13.32 1.56 9.04
CA GLY A 185 -13.92 2.27 10.18
C GLY A 185 -13.26 3.59 10.56
N THR A 186 -12.56 4.25 9.64
CA THR A 186 -12.06 5.62 9.82
C THR A 186 -13.03 6.66 9.25
N PRO A 187 -13.04 7.90 9.75
CA PRO A 187 -13.86 8.98 9.23
C PRO A 187 -13.34 9.59 7.91
N VAL A 188 -12.44 8.92 7.19
CA VAL A 188 -11.89 9.40 5.91
C VAL A 188 -12.99 9.56 4.87
N ARG A 189 -12.92 10.69 4.14
CA ARG A 189 -13.82 11.02 3.03
C ARG A 189 -13.06 11.35 1.74
N ASP A 190 -11.99 12.11 1.86
CA ASP A 190 -11.18 12.55 0.73
C ASP A 190 -9.96 11.64 0.56
N ILE A 191 -9.82 11.08 -0.64
CA ILE A 191 -8.68 10.24 -1.03
C ILE A 191 -7.86 10.84 -2.18
N ALA A 192 -8.04 12.12 -2.49
CA ALA A 192 -7.17 12.84 -3.45
C ALA A 192 -5.67 12.68 -3.16
N PRO A 193 -5.19 12.62 -1.90
CA PRO A 193 -3.78 12.33 -1.61
C PRO A 193 -3.25 11.00 -2.15
N LEU A 194 -4.14 10.04 -2.44
CA LEU A 194 -3.78 8.71 -2.95
C LEU A 194 -3.50 8.68 -4.44
N GLN A 195 -3.75 9.77 -5.17
CA GLN A 195 -3.60 9.82 -6.62
C GLN A 195 -2.17 9.50 -7.05
N GLY A 196 -2.03 8.49 -7.91
CA GLY A 196 -0.74 8.08 -8.49
C GLY A 196 0.15 7.27 -7.54
N MET A 197 -0.33 6.91 -6.34
CA MET A 197 0.40 6.02 -5.44
C MET A 197 0.40 4.57 -5.97
N PRO A 198 1.42 3.76 -5.64
CA PRO A 198 1.55 2.38 -6.12
C PRO A 198 0.68 1.39 -5.33
N LEU A 199 -0.56 1.76 -4.99
CA LEU A 199 -1.45 0.94 -4.16
C LEU A 199 -1.86 -0.32 -4.92
N THR A 200 -1.64 -1.47 -4.31
CA THR A 200 -2.10 -2.79 -4.76
C THR A 200 -3.34 -3.23 -3.99
N ASP A 201 -3.45 -2.82 -2.73
CA ASP A 201 -4.50 -3.20 -1.80
C ASP A 201 -5.01 -1.97 -1.06
N LEU A 202 -6.32 -1.72 -1.16
CA LEU A 202 -6.99 -0.65 -0.43
C LEU A 202 -8.25 -1.21 0.27
N ASN A 203 -8.20 -1.24 1.59
CA ASN A 203 -9.37 -1.52 2.42
C ASN A 203 -9.90 -0.21 3.00
N ALA A 204 -11.11 0.17 2.60
CA ALA A 204 -11.78 1.38 3.10
C ALA A 204 -13.22 1.07 3.55
N ILE A 205 -13.45 -0.12 4.11
CA ILE A 205 -14.75 -0.53 4.65
C ILE A 205 -15.24 0.48 5.70
N ASP A 206 -16.54 0.78 5.72
CA ASP A 206 -17.18 1.68 6.68
C ASP A 206 -16.51 3.08 6.76
N THR A 207 -16.06 3.59 5.61
CA THR A 207 -15.57 4.98 5.47
C THR A 207 -16.61 5.87 4.79
N GLN A 208 -16.34 7.17 4.70
CA GLN A 208 -17.25 8.15 4.09
C GLN A 208 -16.84 8.54 2.67
N ILE A 209 -16.06 7.70 1.99
CA ILE A 209 -15.55 7.95 0.63
C ILE A 209 -16.71 7.95 -0.36
N VAL A 210 -16.81 9.03 -1.15
CA VAL A 210 -17.80 9.19 -2.23
C VAL A 210 -17.14 9.11 -3.60
N ASP A 211 -15.99 9.76 -3.77
CA ASP A 211 -15.27 9.83 -5.03
C ASP A 211 -14.03 8.94 -5.01
N ILE A 212 -13.93 8.05 -6.01
CA ILE A 212 -12.80 7.16 -6.22
C ILE A 212 -12.00 7.50 -7.48
N SER A 213 -12.23 8.66 -8.10
CA SER A 213 -11.44 9.17 -9.22
C SER A 213 -9.92 9.19 -9.00
N PRO A 214 -9.39 9.41 -7.78
CA PRO A 214 -7.95 9.34 -7.54
C PRO A 214 -7.33 7.96 -7.83
N LEU A 215 -8.14 6.89 -7.85
CA LEU A 215 -7.67 5.51 -8.06
C LEU A 215 -7.53 5.12 -9.54
N ALA A 216 -7.93 5.97 -10.49
CA ALA A 216 -8.05 5.62 -11.92
C ALA A 216 -6.77 5.07 -12.60
N LYS A 217 -5.60 5.33 -12.01
CA LYS A 217 -4.29 4.89 -12.51
C LYS A 217 -3.54 4.01 -11.51
N SER A 218 -4.20 3.58 -10.44
CA SER A 218 -3.57 2.77 -9.40
C SER A 218 -3.45 1.31 -9.86
N PRO A 219 -2.37 0.60 -9.52
CA PRO A 219 -2.23 -0.82 -9.81
C PRO A 219 -3.03 -1.70 -8.83
N ILE A 220 -4.21 -1.25 -8.39
CA ILE A 220 -5.01 -1.93 -7.37
C ILE A 220 -5.53 -3.25 -7.93
N ALA A 221 -5.21 -4.33 -7.22
CA ALA A 221 -5.73 -5.66 -7.45
C ALA A 221 -6.88 -5.99 -6.50
N MET A 222 -6.82 -5.47 -5.26
CA MET A 222 -7.76 -5.78 -4.18
C MET A 222 -8.37 -4.50 -3.61
N LEU A 223 -9.68 -4.35 -3.75
CA LEU A 223 -10.41 -3.14 -3.33
C LEU A 223 -11.64 -3.49 -2.48
N TRP A 224 -11.70 -2.99 -1.26
CA TRP A 224 -12.85 -3.14 -0.37
C TRP A 224 -13.47 -1.78 -0.04
N LEU A 225 -14.70 -1.58 -0.50
CA LEU A 225 -15.49 -0.36 -0.35
C LEU A 225 -16.84 -0.62 0.33
N THR A 226 -16.93 -1.68 1.15
CA THR A 226 -18.17 -2.01 1.86
C THR A 226 -18.68 -0.81 2.65
N ASN A 227 -19.97 -0.49 2.51
CA ASN A 227 -20.66 0.61 3.18
C ASN A 227 -20.07 2.00 2.93
N CYS A 228 -19.32 2.18 1.83
CA CYS A 228 -18.95 3.51 1.36
C CYS A 228 -20.08 4.13 0.53
N PRO A 229 -20.37 5.44 0.65
CA PRO A 229 -21.37 6.13 -0.17
C PRO A 229 -20.93 6.36 -1.63
N VAL A 230 -20.11 5.47 -2.21
CA VAL A 230 -19.65 5.52 -3.61
C VAL A 230 -20.83 5.25 -4.55
N GLU A 231 -20.99 6.12 -5.54
CA GLU A 231 -22.04 6.03 -6.57
C GLU A 231 -21.50 5.62 -7.94
N SER A 232 -20.30 6.07 -8.29
CA SER A 232 -19.68 5.81 -9.60
C SER A 232 -18.40 4.99 -9.47
N ILE A 233 -18.30 3.97 -10.31
CA ILE A 233 -17.11 3.11 -10.46
C ILE A 233 -16.41 3.28 -11.80
N ALA A 234 -16.66 4.37 -12.52
CA ALA A 234 -15.98 4.68 -13.79
C ALA A 234 -14.44 4.57 -13.72
N PRO A 235 -13.76 4.99 -12.62
CA PRO A 235 -12.31 4.84 -12.49
C PRO A 235 -11.81 3.39 -12.52
N LEU A 236 -12.68 2.40 -12.28
CA LEU A 236 -12.29 0.99 -12.18
C LEU A 236 -12.07 0.33 -13.55
N HIS A 237 -12.47 0.96 -14.66
CA HIS A 237 -12.41 0.36 -16.00
C HIS A 237 -10.98 0.06 -16.49
N SER A 238 -10.00 0.85 -16.06
CA SER A 238 -8.61 0.77 -16.56
C SER A 238 -7.61 0.15 -15.58
N ILE A 239 -8.06 -0.30 -14.40
CA ILE A 239 -7.16 -0.82 -13.36
C ILE A 239 -7.16 -2.36 -13.35
N PRO A 240 -6.04 -3.00 -12.96
CA PRO A 240 -5.88 -4.46 -13.02
C PRO A 240 -6.57 -5.18 -11.84
N LEU A 241 -7.86 -4.88 -11.62
CA LEU A 241 -8.63 -5.43 -10.52
C LEU A 241 -8.78 -6.94 -10.62
N VAL A 242 -8.51 -7.63 -9.52
CA VAL A 242 -8.78 -9.05 -9.33
C VAL A 242 -10.03 -9.23 -8.47
N SER A 243 -10.20 -8.40 -7.44
CA SER A 243 -11.30 -8.47 -6.48
C SER A 243 -11.80 -7.09 -6.10
N VAL A 244 -13.12 -6.90 -6.17
CA VAL A 244 -13.76 -5.69 -5.65
C VAL A 244 -15.01 -6.03 -4.83
N THR A 245 -15.11 -5.40 -3.67
CA THR A 245 -16.29 -5.43 -2.82
C THR A 245 -16.92 -4.05 -2.78
N LEU A 246 -18.16 -3.97 -3.25
CA LEU A 246 -19.01 -2.77 -3.33
C LEU A 246 -20.28 -2.93 -2.48
N LYS A 247 -20.29 -3.88 -1.52
CA LYS A 247 -21.46 -4.16 -0.68
C LYS A 247 -21.97 -2.88 0.00
N GLY A 248 -23.27 -2.63 0.00
CA GLY A 248 -23.85 -1.49 0.72
C GLY A 248 -23.45 -0.12 0.16
N THR A 249 -22.83 -0.09 -1.04
CA THR A 249 -22.58 1.16 -1.76
C THR A 249 -23.82 1.59 -2.54
N LYS A 250 -23.75 2.76 -3.17
CA LYS A 250 -24.84 3.31 -4.00
C LYS A 250 -24.64 3.05 -5.50
N VAL A 251 -23.72 2.16 -5.86
CA VAL A 251 -23.40 1.84 -7.25
C VAL A 251 -24.61 1.20 -7.95
N ARG A 252 -24.93 1.69 -9.14
CA ARG A 252 -26.01 1.19 -10.01
C ARG A 252 -25.50 0.61 -11.32
N ASP A 253 -24.48 1.26 -11.86
CA ASP A 253 -23.95 0.97 -13.19
C ASP A 253 -22.68 0.11 -13.09
N LEU A 254 -22.73 -1.06 -13.73
CA LEU A 254 -21.62 -1.99 -13.82
C LEU A 254 -20.88 -1.95 -15.17
N THR A 255 -21.29 -1.09 -16.12
CA THR A 255 -20.60 -0.90 -17.41
C THR A 255 -19.09 -0.69 -17.29
N PRO A 256 -18.56 0.02 -16.27
CA PRO A 256 -17.11 0.12 -16.10
C PRO A 256 -16.38 -1.23 -15.94
N LEU A 257 -17.07 -2.30 -15.51
CA LEU A 257 -16.49 -3.63 -15.34
C LEU A 257 -16.50 -4.49 -16.62
N SER A 258 -17.17 -4.05 -17.68
CA SER A 258 -17.26 -4.80 -18.93
C SER A 258 -15.88 -5.00 -19.57
N GLY A 259 -15.60 -6.24 -20.00
CA GLY A 259 -14.32 -6.61 -20.62
C GLY A 259 -13.12 -6.64 -19.67
N THR A 260 -13.32 -6.44 -18.37
CA THR A 260 -12.23 -6.52 -17.37
C THR A 260 -11.80 -7.97 -17.10
N GLN A 261 -10.70 -8.12 -16.36
CA GLN A 261 -10.18 -9.42 -15.89
C GLN A 261 -10.62 -9.74 -14.45
N LEU A 262 -11.70 -9.11 -13.99
CA LEU A 262 -12.17 -9.24 -12.61
C LEU A 262 -12.58 -10.70 -12.31
N GLN A 263 -12.09 -11.21 -11.17
CA GLN A 263 -12.36 -12.59 -10.75
C GLN A 263 -13.38 -12.67 -9.61
N ARG A 264 -13.45 -11.67 -8.73
CA ARG A 264 -14.34 -11.68 -7.56
C ARG A 264 -15.08 -10.36 -7.43
N LEU A 265 -16.41 -10.45 -7.40
CA LEU A 265 -17.30 -9.31 -7.29
C LEU A 265 -18.28 -9.52 -6.14
N HIS A 266 -18.40 -8.53 -5.27
CA HIS A 266 -19.41 -8.49 -4.22
C HIS A 266 -20.19 -7.17 -4.32
N ILE A 267 -21.45 -7.24 -4.75
CA ILE A 267 -22.39 -6.13 -4.98
C ILE A 267 -23.71 -6.32 -4.21
N ALA A 268 -23.75 -7.16 -3.17
CA ALA A 268 -24.93 -7.31 -2.33
C ALA A 268 -25.28 -5.97 -1.67
N GLU A 269 -26.56 -5.73 -1.43
CA GLU A 269 -27.05 -4.49 -0.82
C GLU A 269 -26.69 -3.23 -1.65
N THR A 270 -26.51 -3.39 -2.96
CA THR A 270 -26.41 -2.27 -3.91
C THR A 270 -27.72 -2.12 -4.69
N PRO A 271 -27.98 -0.92 -5.25
CA PRO A 271 -29.11 -0.69 -6.15
C PRO A 271 -28.86 -1.14 -7.60
N VAL A 272 -27.93 -2.07 -7.85
CA VAL A 272 -27.71 -2.66 -9.19
C VAL A 272 -28.93 -3.48 -9.61
N GLU A 273 -29.40 -3.25 -10.84
CA GLU A 273 -30.54 -3.97 -11.42
C GLU A 273 -30.20 -4.74 -12.71
N ASP A 274 -29.03 -4.48 -13.32
CA ASP A 274 -28.61 -5.09 -14.58
C ASP A 274 -27.22 -5.73 -14.45
N LEU A 275 -27.14 -7.03 -14.73
CA LEU A 275 -25.90 -7.81 -14.74
C LEU A 275 -25.33 -8.02 -16.16
N SER A 276 -25.99 -7.51 -17.20
CA SER A 276 -25.50 -7.61 -18.59
C SER A 276 -24.06 -7.13 -18.77
N PRO A 277 -23.58 -6.07 -18.08
CA PRO A 277 -22.19 -5.64 -18.15
C PRO A 277 -21.15 -6.69 -17.75
N LEU A 278 -21.55 -7.71 -16.99
CA LEU A 278 -20.66 -8.78 -16.55
C LEU A 278 -20.44 -9.86 -17.62
N LYS A 279 -21.09 -9.76 -18.78
CA LYS A 279 -20.95 -10.75 -19.84
C LYS A 279 -19.49 -10.93 -20.25
N ASP A 280 -19.08 -12.19 -20.46
CA ASP A 280 -17.77 -12.61 -20.95
C ASP A 280 -16.56 -12.25 -20.05
N ILE A 281 -16.78 -11.76 -18.82
CA ILE A 281 -15.68 -11.56 -17.85
C ILE A 281 -15.37 -12.87 -17.11
N PRO A 282 -14.11 -13.13 -16.69
CA PRO A 282 -13.69 -14.38 -16.06
C PRO A 282 -14.04 -14.43 -14.56
N LEU A 283 -15.28 -14.09 -14.20
CA LEU A 283 -15.72 -14.04 -12.82
C LEU A 283 -15.84 -15.45 -12.24
N THR A 284 -15.13 -15.71 -11.14
CA THR A 284 -15.17 -16.98 -10.40
C THR A 284 -16.01 -16.89 -9.13
N ARG A 285 -16.24 -15.67 -8.62
CA ARG A 285 -17.15 -15.44 -7.48
C ARG A 285 -18.04 -14.23 -7.67
N LEU A 286 -19.34 -14.42 -7.46
CA LEU A 286 -20.35 -13.36 -7.44
C LEU A 286 -21.14 -13.40 -6.14
N VAL A 287 -21.16 -12.29 -5.42
CA VAL A 287 -22.05 -12.08 -4.27
C VAL A 287 -22.95 -10.90 -4.58
N PHE A 288 -24.27 -11.08 -4.57
CA PHE A 288 -25.22 -10.08 -5.04
C PHE A 288 -26.59 -10.23 -4.36
N THR A 289 -27.52 -9.32 -4.62
CA THR A 289 -28.90 -9.39 -4.12
C THR A 289 -29.84 -9.79 -5.26
N PRO A 290 -30.21 -11.08 -5.43
CA PRO A 290 -30.98 -11.55 -6.58
C PRO A 290 -32.30 -10.81 -6.80
N ALA A 291 -32.99 -10.45 -5.70
CA ALA A 291 -34.27 -9.76 -5.74
C ALA A 291 -34.23 -8.37 -6.43
N ASN A 292 -33.05 -7.74 -6.52
CA ASN A 292 -32.90 -6.44 -7.17
C ASN A 292 -32.69 -6.56 -8.69
N ILE A 293 -32.32 -7.75 -9.19
CA ILE A 293 -31.89 -7.91 -10.57
C ILE A 293 -33.11 -8.03 -11.50
N LYS A 294 -33.23 -7.09 -12.43
CA LYS A 294 -34.27 -7.04 -13.47
C LYS A 294 -33.77 -7.56 -14.81
N GLN A 295 -32.46 -7.49 -15.06
CA GLN A 295 -31.85 -7.88 -16.33
C GLN A 295 -30.49 -8.59 -16.10
N GLY A 296 -30.14 -9.53 -16.98
CA GLY A 296 -28.83 -10.19 -16.96
C GLY A 296 -28.71 -11.36 -15.98
N LEU A 297 -29.81 -11.91 -15.45
CA LEU A 297 -29.76 -13.14 -14.65
C LEU A 297 -29.26 -14.36 -15.47
N ASP A 298 -29.58 -14.40 -16.76
CA ASP A 298 -29.03 -15.35 -17.71
C ASP A 298 -27.52 -15.20 -17.86
N VAL A 299 -27.00 -13.97 -17.86
CA VAL A 299 -25.56 -13.69 -17.84
C VAL A 299 -24.93 -14.27 -16.58
N ALA A 300 -25.49 -14.01 -15.40
CA ALA A 300 -24.98 -14.56 -14.14
C ALA A 300 -24.97 -16.11 -14.13
N LYS A 301 -25.94 -16.75 -14.78
CA LYS A 301 -25.99 -18.23 -14.93
C LYS A 301 -24.94 -18.77 -15.91
N ALA A 302 -24.54 -17.99 -16.90
CA ALA A 302 -23.57 -18.37 -17.91
C ALA A 302 -22.10 -18.10 -17.49
N LEU A 303 -21.88 -17.28 -16.45
CA LEU A 303 -20.55 -16.99 -15.93
C LEU A 303 -19.85 -18.25 -15.40
N PRO A 304 -18.50 -18.34 -15.50
CA PRO A 304 -17.71 -19.48 -15.01
C PRO A 304 -17.50 -19.43 -13.48
N LEU A 305 -18.59 -19.26 -12.73
CA LEU A 305 -18.56 -19.11 -11.29
C LEU A 305 -18.19 -20.44 -10.62
N ALA A 306 -17.23 -20.39 -9.69
CA ALA A 306 -16.98 -21.44 -8.73
C ALA A 306 -17.85 -21.28 -7.48
N GLN A 307 -18.13 -20.03 -7.10
CA GLN A 307 -18.89 -19.66 -5.91
C GLN A 307 -19.89 -18.55 -6.23
N ILE A 308 -21.10 -18.68 -5.71
CA ILE A 308 -22.13 -17.64 -5.79
C ILE A 308 -22.90 -17.59 -4.47
N GLY A 309 -23.34 -16.41 -4.06
CA GLY A 309 -24.09 -16.25 -2.81
C GLY A 309 -24.74 -14.89 -2.70
N THR A 310 -25.38 -14.65 -1.56
CA THR A 310 -25.96 -13.35 -1.21
C THR A 310 -25.24 -12.65 -0.07
N ARG A 311 -24.34 -13.35 0.63
CA ARG A 311 -23.58 -12.84 1.77
C ARG A 311 -22.18 -13.44 1.85
N PHE A 312 -21.18 -12.57 2.08
CA PHE A 312 -19.80 -12.99 2.33
C PHE A 312 -19.13 -12.01 3.30
N GLU A 313 -19.20 -12.33 4.59
CA GLU A 313 -18.76 -11.50 5.71
C GLU A 313 -18.01 -12.34 6.76
N GLU A 314 -17.39 -11.68 7.73
CA GLU A 314 -16.62 -12.32 8.80
C GLU A 314 -17.51 -13.16 9.74
N ASP A 315 -18.75 -12.72 9.96
CA ASP A 315 -19.74 -13.35 10.83
C ASP A 315 -20.72 -14.27 10.09
N GLY A 316 -20.58 -14.42 8.77
CA GLY A 316 -21.41 -15.32 7.98
C GLY A 316 -21.12 -15.31 6.49
N ASN A 317 -21.17 -16.49 5.86
CA ASN A 317 -21.17 -16.63 4.42
C ASN A 317 -22.20 -17.68 3.97
N ASP A 318 -22.74 -17.50 2.77
CA ASP A 318 -23.71 -18.42 2.15
C ASP A 318 -23.25 -18.88 0.77
N LEU A 319 -21.94 -18.85 0.52
CA LEU A 319 -21.40 -19.20 -0.79
C LEU A 319 -21.67 -20.66 -1.12
N LEU A 320 -22.26 -20.89 -2.28
CA LEU A 320 -22.59 -22.21 -2.80
C LEU A 320 -21.99 -22.40 -4.21
N PRO A 321 -21.82 -23.66 -4.65
CA PRO A 321 -21.66 -23.96 -6.06
C PRO A 321 -22.88 -23.44 -6.86
N PRO A 322 -22.71 -22.91 -8.09
CA PRO A 322 -23.82 -22.30 -8.84
C PRO A 322 -25.04 -23.19 -9.03
N ALA A 323 -24.85 -24.48 -9.31
CA ALA A 323 -25.95 -25.42 -9.48
C ALA A 323 -26.85 -25.51 -8.22
N GLN A 324 -26.26 -25.48 -7.02
CA GLN A 324 -27.00 -25.53 -5.76
C GLN A 324 -27.70 -24.19 -5.48
N PHE A 325 -27.01 -23.08 -5.72
CA PHE A 325 -27.59 -21.75 -5.55
C PHE A 325 -28.83 -21.55 -6.43
N TRP A 326 -28.73 -21.84 -7.73
CA TRP A 326 -29.84 -21.65 -8.66
C TRP A 326 -31.03 -22.58 -8.39
N ALA A 327 -30.78 -23.80 -7.91
CA ALA A 327 -31.84 -24.71 -7.48
C ALA A 327 -32.63 -24.18 -6.25
N GLY A 328 -31.99 -23.35 -5.42
CA GLY A 328 -32.61 -22.72 -4.25
C GLY A 328 -33.42 -21.45 -4.55
N GLN A 329 -33.11 -20.74 -5.64
CA GLN A 329 -33.74 -19.46 -6.01
C GLN A 329 -35.11 -19.60 -6.70
N GLY A 330 -35.52 -20.81 -7.08
CA GLY A 330 -36.79 -21.10 -7.76
C GLY A 330 -37.93 -21.58 -6.85
N LYS A 331 -37.79 -21.40 -5.53
CA LYS A 331 -38.80 -21.73 -4.51
C LYS A 331 -39.26 -20.46 -3.81
#